data_AF-A0A2E9BW77-F1
#
_entry.id   AF-A0A2E9BW77-F1
#
_cell.length_a   1.000
_cell.length_b   1.000
_cell.length_c   1.000
_cell.angle_alpha   90.00
_cell.angle_beta   90.00
_cell.angle_gamma   90.00
#
_symmetry.space_group_name_H-M   'P 1'
#
loop_
_entity.id
_entity.type
_entity.pdbx_description
1 polymer ?
#
loop_
_entity_poly.entity_id
_entity_poly.type
_entity_poly.pdbx_seq_one_letter_code
_entity_poly.pdbx_strand_id
1 'polypeptide(L)'
;MAGHPSTKPLGSTSLDRTLEKTEQVAADVQKASDNLAVVNTVLEQELPEEVQVGDVALAIAHTSQLEEKLAQSAEQLAEVNAALSEEIEKRIEATAQRDESVARAKKLEQAAGTGKSAND
;
A
#
# COMPACT_ATOMS: atom_id res chain seq x y z
N MET A 1 22.20 21.96 -25.82
CA MET A 1 21.80 21.61 -24.44
C MET A 1 20.57 20.72 -24.52
N ALA A 2 20.74 19.40 -24.70
CA ALA A 2 19.62 18.46 -24.80
C ALA A 2 19.23 18.00 -23.39
N GLY A 3 18.11 18.52 -22.89
CA GLY A 3 17.48 18.03 -21.66
C GLY A 3 16.92 16.64 -21.92
N HIS A 4 17.61 15.63 -21.39
CA HIS A 4 17.08 14.27 -21.33
C HIS A 4 15.90 14.31 -20.34
N PRO A 5 14.71 13.78 -20.68
CA PRO A 5 13.69 13.56 -19.68
C PRO A 5 14.27 12.52 -18.71
N SER A 6 14.56 12.96 -17.49
CA SER A 6 15.01 12.08 -16.42
C SER A 6 13.91 11.07 -16.14
N THR A 7 14.01 9.88 -16.74
CA THR A 7 13.31 8.68 -16.29
C THR A 7 13.97 8.29 -14.97
N LYS A 8 13.53 8.95 -13.89
CA LYS A 8 13.93 8.59 -12.54
C LYS A 8 13.41 7.15 -12.30
N PRO A 9 14.26 6.24 -11.83
CA PRO A 9 13.88 4.84 -11.69
C PRO A 9 12.66 4.71 -10.78
N LEU A 10 11.77 3.80 -11.15
CA LEU A 10 10.46 3.45 -10.57
C LEU A 10 10.51 2.95 -9.10
N GLY A 11 11.53 3.34 -8.34
CA GLY A 11 11.73 2.94 -6.94
C GLY A 11 11.99 4.12 -6.01
N SER A 12 11.56 5.34 -6.36
CA SER A 12 11.79 6.52 -5.52
C SER A 12 10.61 7.51 -5.49
N THR A 13 9.38 7.08 -5.81
CA THR A 13 8.23 7.98 -5.68
C THR A 13 7.75 8.01 -4.22
N SER A 14 7.13 9.11 -3.82
CA SER A 14 6.55 9.22 -2.47
C SER A 14 5.48 8.16 -2.21
N LEU A 15 4.87 7.58 -3.25
CA LEU A 15 3.84 6.56 -3.13
C LEU A 15 4.43 5.18 -2.84
N ASP A 16 5.55 4.81 -3.48
CA ASP A 16 6.24 3.54 -3.19
C ASP A 16 6.68 3.47 -1.73
N ARG A 17 7.21 4.57 -1.20
CA ARG A 17 7.59 4.68 0.21
C ARG A 17 6.39 4.69 1.15
N THR A 18 5.24 5.19 0.70
CA THR A 18 4.00 5.11 1.47
C THR A 18 3.52 3.68 1.53
N LEU A 19 3.51 2.96 0.40
CA LEU A 19 3.13 1.55 0.31
C LEU A 19 4.00 0.68 1.22
N GLU A 20 5.32 0.81 1.13
CA GLU A 20 6.25 0.04 1.98
C GLU A 20 6.00 0.28 3.48
N LYS A 21 5.72 1.54 3.87
CA LYS A 21 5.38 1.87 5.25
C LYS A 21 4.04 1.30 5.68
N THR A 22 3.02 1.35 4.82
CA THR A 22 1.68 0.86 5.16
C THR A 22 1.64 -0.67 5.18
N GLU A 23 2.44 -1.35 4.36
CA GLU A 23 2.68 -2.80 4.46
C GLU A 23 3.37 -3.17 5.78
N GLN A 24 4.40 -2.42 6.17
CA GLN A 24 5.10 -2.68 7.42
C GLN A 24 4.18 -2.48 8.64
N VAL A 25 3.38 -1.41 8.66
CA VAL A 25 2.41 -1.17 9.74
C VAL A 25 1.34 -2.27 9.76
N ALA A 26 0.84 -2.73 8.61
CA ALA A 26 -0.11 -3.84 8.55
C ALA A 26 0.48 -5.11 9.16
N ALA A 27 1.73 -5.45 8.84
CA ALA A 27 2.42 -6.61 9.38
C ALA A 27 2.64 -6.49 10.91
N ASP A 28 3.03 -5.31 11.40
CA ASP A 28 3.22 -5.08 12.83
C ASP A 28 1.90 -5.19 13.61
N VAL A 29 0.80 -4.66 13.04
CA VAL A 29 -0.55 -4.76 13.60
C VAL A 29 -1.03 -6.20 13.65
N GLN A 30 -0.85 -6.96 12.57
CA GLN A 30 -1.21 -8.38 12.52
C GLN A 30 -0.44 -9.17 13.58
N LYS A 31 0.88 -8.97 13.68
CA LYS A 31 1.73 -9.64 14.66
C LYS A 31 1.32 -9.30 16.10
N ALA A 32 0.96 -8.04 16.37
CA ALA A 32 0.45 -7.65 17.67
C ALA A 32 -0.89 -8.33 17.99
N SER A 33 -1.76 -8.50 16.99
CA SER A 33 -3.02 -9.24 17.13
C SER A 33 -2.80 -10.71 17.44
N ASP A 34 -1.92 -11.37 16.70
CA ASP A 34 -1.61 -12.79 16.92
C ASP A 34 -1.02 -13.03 18.32
N ASN A 35 -0.11 -12.15 18.75
CA ASN A 35 0.47 -12.24 20.09
C ASN A 35 -0.58 -12.02 21.19
N LEU A 36 -1.50 -11.07 20.99
CA LEU A 36 -2.56 -10.80 21.95
C LEU A 36 -3.50 -12.00 22.07
N ALA A 37 -3.91 -12.58 20.94
CA ALA A 37 -4.75 -13.79 20.88
C ALA A 37 -4.13 -14.97 21.63
N VAL A 38 -2.82 -15.20 21.47
CA VAL A 38 -2.12 -16.25 22.22
C VAL A 38 -2.13 -15.96 23.72
N VAL A 39 -1.82 -14.73 24.14
CA VAL A 39 -1.81 -14.36 25.57
C VAL A 39 -3.20 -14.49 26.17
N ASN A 40 -4.23 -14.01 25.49
CA ASN A 40 -5.60 -14.08 25.96
C ASN A 40 -6.10 -15.53 26.07
N THR A 41 -5.79 -16.37 25.08
CA THR A 41 -6.09 -17.81 25.12
C THR A 41 -5.40 -18.50 26.29
N VAL A 42 -4.14 -18.17 26.57
CA VAL A 42 -3.41 -18.72 27.72
C VAL A 42 -4.03 -18.25 29.04
N LEU A 43 -4.42 -16.98 29.15
CA LEU A 43 -5.10 -16.45 30.33
C LEU A 43 -6.46 -17.14 30.55
N GLU A 44 -7.26 -17.35 29.51
CA GLU A 44 -8.54 -18.06 29.60
C GLU A 44 -8.39 -19.54 30.00
N GLN A 45 -7.33 -20.22 29.55
CA GLN A 45 -7.13 -21.65 29.81
C GLN A 45 -6.41 -21.95 31.12
N GLU A 46 -5.44 -21.12 31.52
CA GLU A 46 -4.55 -21.39 32.67
C GLU A 46 -4.99 -20.68 33.95
N LEU A 47 -5.88 -19.68 33.89
CA LEU A 47 -6.44 -19.07 35.10
C LEU A 47 -7.57 -19.93 35.66
N PRO A 48 -7.54 -20.31 36.95
CA PRO A 48 -8.66 -20.99 37.59
C PRO A 48 -9.94 -20.14 37.57
N GLU A 49 -11.11 -20.77 37.50
CA GLU A 49 -12.41 -20.07 37.48
C GLU A 49 -12.61 -19.17 38.70
N GLU A 50 -12.00 -19.50 39.85
CA GLU A 50 -12.06 -18.68 41.07
C GLU A 50 -11.32 -17.34 40.94
N VAL A 51 -10.40 -17.23 39.98
CA VAL A 51 -9.59 -16.03 39.70
C VAL A 51 -10.13 -15.29 38.47
N GLN A 52 -10.86 -15.96 37.58
CA GLN A 52 -11.55 -15.37 36.42
C GLN A 52 -12.89 -14.70 36.80
N VAL A 53 -12.89 -13.86 37.83
CA VAL A 53 -14.08 -13.14 38.29
C VAL A 53 -13.80 -11.65 38.42
N GLY A 54 -14.85 -10.83 38.28
CA GLY A 54 -14.76 -9.38 38.44
C GLY A 54 -13.85 -8.72 37.40
N ASP A 55 -12.85 -7.97 37.85
CA ASP A 55 -11.99 -7.15 36.99
C ASP A 55 -11.14 -7.99 36.01
N VAL A 56 -10.78 -9.23 36.38
CA VAL A 56 -10.01 -10.14 35.53
C VAL A 56 -10.85 -10.62 34.35
N ALA A 57 -12.10 -11.02 34.59
CA ALA A 57 -13.03 -11.39 33.52
C ALA A 57 -13.33 -10.20 32.58
N LEU A 58 -13.45 -9.00 33.14
CA LEU A 58 -13.64 -7.78 32.35
C LEU A 58 -12.41 -7.48 31.47
N ALA A 59 -11.20 -7.65 32.01
CA ALA A 59 -9.96 -7.44 31.27
C ALA A 59 -9.78 -8.46 30.13
N ILE A 60 -10.12 -9.74 30.36
CA ILE A 60 -10.13 -10.78 29.32
C ILE A 60 -11.12 -10.41 28.21
N ALA A 61 -12.38 -10.09 28.56
CA ALA A 61 -13.38 -9.71 27.58
C ALA A 61 -12.99 -8.44 26.78
N HIS A 62 -12.39 -7.45 27.43
CA HIS A 62 -11.89 -6.25 26.77
C HIS A 62 -10.70 -6.55 25.84
N THR A 63 -9.85 -7.52 26.21
CA THR A 63 -8.74 -7.98 25.38
C THR A 63 -9.25 -8.67 24.11
N SER A 64 -10.25 -9.56 24.22
CA SER A 64 -10.89 -10.19 23.05
C SER A 64 -11.49 -9.15 22.08
N GLN A 65 -12.11 -8.08 22.60
CA GLN A 65 -12.62 -6.99 21.76
C GLN A 65 -11.51 -6.19 21.07
N LEU A 66 -10.36 -6.04 21.72
CA LEU A 66 -9.19 -5.38 21.12
C LEU A 66 -8.57 -6.24 20.03
N GLU A 67 -8.49 -7.55 20.23
CA GLU A 67 -8.04 -8.51 19.20
C GLU A 67 -8.89 -8.42 17.94
N GLU A 68 -10.22 -8.42 18.09
CA GLU A 68 -11.14 -8.36 16.96
C GLU A 68 -10.96 -7.04 16.18
N LYS A 69 -10.84 -5.91 16.88
CA LYS A 69 -10.55 -4.61 16.25
C LYS A 69 -9.18 -4.56 15.58
N LEU A 70 -8.17 -5.22 16.17
CA LEU A 70 -6.82 -5.22 15.65
C LEU A 70 -6.71 -6.07 14.39
N ALA A 71 -7.38 -7.23 14.37
CA ALA A 71 -7.53 -8.06 13.19
C ALA A 71 -8.26 -7.33 12.06
N GLN A 72 -9.39 -6.66 12.37
CA GLN A 72 -10.11 -5.83 11.39
C GLN A 72 -9.24 -4.67 10.85
N SER A 73 -8.42 -4.06 11.72
CA SER A 73 -7.51 -2.99 11.30
C SER A 73 -6.40 -3.52 10.39
N ALA A 74 -5.88 -4.72 10.64
CA ALA A 74 -4.91 -5.37 9.77
C ALA A 74 -5.50 -5.68 8.38
N GLU A 75 -6.73 -6.20 8.33
CA GLU A 75 -7.45 -6.48 7.09
C GLU A 75 -7.69 -5.19 6.27
N GLN A 76 -8.19 -4.13 6.90
CA GLN A 76 -8.39 -2.84 6.25
C GLN A 76 -7.08 -2.24 5.71
N LEU A 77 -5.98 -2.38 6.46
CA LEU A 77 -4.67 -1.93 5.99
C LEU A 77 -4.20 -2.76 4.78
N ALA A 78 -4.45 -4.07 4.77
CA ALA A 78 -4.13 -4.92 3.62
C ALA A 78 -4.93 -4.54 2.37
N GLU A 79 -6.23 -4.24 2.51
CA GLU A 79 -7.07 -3.76 1.40
C GLU A 79 -6.57 -2.43 0.85
N VAL A 80 -6.22 -1.47 1.72
CA VAL A 80 -5.69 -0.16 1.32
C VAL A 80 -4.34 -0.31 0.61
N ASN A 81 -3.48 -1.21 1.09
CA ASN A 81 -2.20 -1.50 0.43
C ASN A 81 -2.43 -2.05 -0.98
N ALA A 82 -3.33 -3.02 -1.14
CA ALA A 82 -3.66 -3.59 -2.44
C ALA A 82 -4.19 -2.52 -3.42
N ALA A 83 -5.10 -1.66 -2.97
CA ALA A 83 -5.63 -0.56 -3.77
C ALA A 83 -4.54 0.47 -4.15
N LEU A 84 -3.61 0.76 -3.24
CA LEU A 84 -2.49 1.66 -3.49
C LEU A 84 -1.51 1.07 -4.52
N SER A 85 -1.20 -0.22 -4.43
CA SER A 85 -0.37 -0.91 -5.41
C SER A 85 -0.98 -0.86 -6.81
N GLU A 86 -2.28 -1.12 -6.93
CA GLU A 86 -3.00 -1.06 -8.20
C GLU A 86 -2.99 0.34 -8.81
N GLU A 87 -3.17 1.39 -8.00
CA GLU A 87 -3.11 2.78 -8.45
C GLU A 87 -1.70 3.18 -8.90
N ILE A 88 -0.65 2.70 -8.23
CA ILE A 88 0.74 2.92 -8.66
C ILE A 88 0.96 2.27 -10.04
N GLU A 89 0.53 1.03 -10.23
CA GLU A 89 0.67 0.32 -11.50
C GLU A 89 -0.07 1.04 -12.64
N LYS A 90 -1.32 1.44 -12.43
CA LYS A 90 -2.11 2.23 -13.39
C LYS A 90 -1.40 3.54 -13.78
N ARG A 91 -0.76 4.23 -12.82
CA ARG A 91 -0.02 5.46 -13.11
C ARG A 91 1.22 5.22 -13.94
N ILE A 92 1.91 4.11 -13.72
CA ILE A 92 3.08 3.73 -14.51
C ILE A 92 2.66 3.48 -15.96
N GLU A 93 1.60 2.68 -16.16
CA GLU A 93 1.06 2.39 -17.50
C GLU A 93 0.58 3.65 -18.22
N ALA A 94 -0.21 4.50 -17.55
CA ALA A 94 -0.71 5.75 -18.13
C ALA A 94 0.43 6.71 -18.51
N THR A 95 1.49 6.76 -17.70
CA THR A 95 2.67 7.58 -17.99
C THR A 95 3.41 7.05 -19.21
N ALA A 96 3.58 5.73 -19.33
CA ALA A 96 4.21 5.11 -20.49
C ALA A 96 3.41 5.37 -21.78
N GLN A 97 2.08 5.19 -21.74
CA GLN A 97 1.21 5.47 -22.89
C GLN A 97 1.26 6.95 -23.31
N ARG A 98 1.28 7.86 -22.34
CA ARG A 98 1.42 9.30 -22.59
C ARG A 98 2.75 9.59 -23.28
N ASP A 99 3.85 9.05 -22.77
CA ASP A 99 5.19 9.31 -23.30
C ASP A 99 5.34 8.77 -24.73
N GLU A 100 4.79 7.59 -25.01
CA GLU A 100 4.69 7.06 -26.38
C GLU A 100 3.87 7.98 -27.29
N SER A 101 2.72 8.45 -26.82
CA SER A 101 1.83 9.32 -27.60
C SER A 101 2.51 10.66 -27.92
N VAL A 102 3.21 11.25 -26.95
CA VAL A 102 3.99 12.47 -27.12
C VAL A 102 5.13 12.26 -28.13
N ALA A 103 5.83 11.12 -28.06
CA ALA A 103 6.89 10.79 -29.00
C ALA A 103 6.35 10.62 -30.44
N ARG A 104 5.20 9.95 -30.61
CA ARG A 104 4.53 9.80 -31.91
C ARG A 104 4.07 11.14 -32.46
N ALA A 105 3.45 11.99 -31.65
CA ALA A 105 3.01 13.32 -32.06
C ALA A 105 4.19 14.18 -32.54
N LYS A 106 5.29 14.20 -31.77
CA LYS A 106 6.51 14.93 -32.14
C LYS A 106 7.11 14.44 -33.46
N LYS A 107 7.09 13.11 -33.71
CA LYS A 107 7.58 12.53 -34.97
C LYS A 107 6.71 12.95 -36.16
N LEU A 108 5.40 13.02 -35.99
CA LEU A 108 4.46 13.47 -37.03
C LEU A 108 4.64 14.97 -37.35
N GLU A 109 4.81 15.82 -36.34
CA GLU A 109 5.09 17.24 -36.52
C GLU A 109 6.39 17.48 -37.32
N GLN A 110 7.44 16.73 -37.00
CA GLN A 110 8.71 16.79 -37.73
C GLN A 110 8.57 16.36 -39.20
N ALA A 111 7.78 15.32 -39.47
CA ALA A 111 7.52 14.85 -40.83
C ALA A 111 6.65 15.83 -41.65
N ALA A 112 5.69 16.50 -41.01
CA ALA A 112 4.85 17.51 -41.65
C ALA A 112 5.63 18.81 -41.94
N GLY A 113 6.57 19.18 -41.07
CA GLY A 113 7.44 20.34 -41.25
C GLY A 113 8.45 20.18 -42.39
N THR A 114 8.99 18.97 -42.61
CA THR A 114 9.93 18.70 -43.71
C THR A 114 9.28 18.65 -45.08
N GLY A 115 7.99 18.29 -45.17
CA GLY A 115 7.24 18.27 -46.44
C GLY A 115 6.95 19.67 -47.02
N LYS A 116 6.94 20.72 -46.19
CA LYS A 116 6.64 22.09 -46.64
C LYS A 116 7.82 22.84 -47.25
N SER A 117 9.05 22.37 -47.04
CA SER A 117 10.27 23.04 -47.55
C SER A 117 10.78 22.50 -48.89
N ALA A 118 10.11 21.50 -49.49
CA ALA A 118 10.53 20.85 -50.73
C ALA A 118 9.71 21.27 -51.97
N ASN A 119 8.83 22.29 -51.85
CA ASN A 119 7.93 22.72 -52.92
C ASN A 119 7.98 24.24 -53.21
N ASP A 120 9.09 24.90 -52.86
CA ASP A 120 9.44 26.27 -53.30
C ASP A 120 10.69 26.22 -54.20
#